data_AF-A0A6J6E908-F1
#
_entry.id   AF-A0A6J6E908-F1
#
_cell.length_a   1.000
_cell.length_b   1.000
_cell.length_c   1.000
_cell.angle_alpha   90.00
_cell.angle_beta   90.00
_cell.angle_gamma   90.00
#
_symmetry.space_group_name_H-M   'P 1'
#
loop_
_entity.id
_entity.type
_entity.pdbx_description
1 polymer ?
#
loop_
_entity_poly.entity_id
_entity_poly.type
_entity_poly.pdbx_seq_one_letter_code
_entity_poly.pdbx_strand_id
1 'polypeptide(L)'
;MLAGHDHALAERHRVALALADALMTQPGALDDELVAALRREFTDEQLVELTLDVMKWNAQKVPVALGTDVWLRPGELTDLVFDEQGNWVR
;
A
#
# COMPACT_ATOMS: atom_id res chain seq x y z
N MET A 1 12.38 -1.47 11.11
CA MET A 1 11.54 -0.36 11.59
C MET A 1 12.04 0.92 10.96
N LEU A 2 11.30 1.50 10.02
CA LEU A 2 11.58 2.84 9.51
C LEU A 2 11.15 3.84 10.59
N ALA A 3 12.02 4.06 11.58
CA ALA A 3 11.84 5.13 12.55
C ALA A 3 12.30 6.44 11.89
N GLY A 4 11.38 7.21 11.30
CA GLY A 4 11.71 8.51 10.73
C GLY A 4 10.49 9.25 10.17
N HIS A 5 10.12 10.35 10.82
CA HIS A 5 9.23 11.44 10.36
C HIS A 5 7.70 11.28 10.47
N ASP A 6 7.17 10.34 11.25
CA ASP A 6 5.71 10.13 11.38
C ASP A 6 4.94 11.39 11.86
N HIS A 7 5.62 12.31 12.56
CA HIS A 7 5.05 13.58 13.03
C HIS A 7 4.74 14.62 11.93
N ALA A 8 5.16 14.41 10.68
CA ALA A 8 4.92 15.37 9.58
C ALA A 8 3.72 15.02 8.69
N LEU A 9 3.07 13.87 8.90
CA LEU A 9 1.97 13.41 8.07
C LEU A 9 0.61 13.86 8.62
N ALA A 10 -0.22 14.42 7.73
CA ALA A 10 -1.63 14.68 8.02
C ALA A 10 -2.34 13.38 8.44
N GLU A 11 -3.37 13.50 9.29
CA GLU A 11 -4.14 12.37 9.83
C GLU A 11 -4.58 11.39 8.75
N ARG A 12 -5.24 11.89 7.70
CA ARG A 12 -5.66 11.09 6.54
C ARG A 12 -4.55 10.18 5.99
N HIS A 13 -3.30 10.66 5.92
CA HIS A 13 -2.20 9.87 5.36
C HIS A 13 -1.73 8.81 6.36
N ARG A 14 -1.68 9.12 7.66
CA ARG A 14 -1.35 8.13 8.71
C ARG A 14 -2.38 7.01 8.76
N VAL A 15 -3.67 7.37 8.70
CA VAL A 15 -4.78 6.40 8.65
C VAL A 15 -4.71 5.53 7.39
N ALA A 16 -4.43 6.12 6.23
CA ALA A 16 -4.25 5.35 4.98
C ALA A 16 -3.05 4.40 5.05
N LEU A 17 -1.93 4.82 5.65
CA LEU A 17 -0.76 3.95 5.86
C LEU A 17 -1.07 2.80 6.82
N ALA A 18 -1.84 3.05 7.88
CA ALA A 18 -2.27 2.00 8.81
C ALA A 18 -3.17 0.96 8.10
N LEU A 19 -4.09 1.40 7.23
CA LEU A 19 -4.87 0.48 6.38
C LEU A 19 -3.96 -0.35 5.47
N ALA A 20 -2.98 0.28 4.82
CA ALA A 20 -2.05 -0.40 3.93
C ALA A 20 -1.24 -1.48 4.66
N ASP A 21 -0.74 -1.17 5.87
CA ASP A 21 0.00 -2.12 6.71
C ASP A 21 -0.86 -3.33 7.12
N ALA A 22 -2.10 -3.06 7.57
CA ALA A 22 -3.06 -4.10 7.93
C ALA A 22 -3.39 -5.01 6.75
N LEU A 23 -3.70 -4.45 5.57
CA LEU A 23 -4.03 -5.23 4.37
C LEU A 23 -2.84 -6.04 3.83
N MET A 24 -1.61 -5.55 4.01
CA MET A 24 -0.41 -6.26 3.56
C MET A 24 -0.11 -7.49 4.42
N THR A 25 -0.33 -7.39 5.73
CA THR A 25 0.12 -8.37 6.73
C THR A 25 -1.00 -9.29 7.23
N GLN A 26 -2.14 -8.72 7.65
CA GLN A 26 -3.28 -9.43 8.25
C GLN A 26 -4.61 -8.80 7.81
N PRO A 27 -5.02 -8.97 6.53
CA PRO A 27 -6.21 -8.32 5.99
C PRO A 27 -7.54 -8.70 6.68
N GLY A 28 -7.57 -9.80 7.44
CA GLY A 28 -8.72 -10.21 8.23
C GLY A 28 -8.81 -9.60 9.64
N ALA A 29 -7.86 -8.73 10.02
CA ALA A 29 -7.70 -8.24 11.38
C ALA A 29 -7.71 -6.71 11.49
N LEU A 30 -8.54 -6.03 10.69
CA LEU A 30 -8.77 -4.59 10.87
C LEU A 30 -9.55 -4.37 12.18
N ASP A 31 -9.00 -3.55 13.07
CA ASP A 31 -9.68 -3.17 14.30
C ASP A 31 -10.76 -2.10 14.07
N ASP A 32 -11.73 -2.03 14.98
CA ASP A 32 -12.86 -1.11 14.88
C ASP A 32 -12.43 0.37 14.98
N GLU A 33 -11.32 0.67 15.66
CA GLU A 33 -10.80 2.02 15.84
C GLU A 33 -10.26 2.58 14.51
N LEU A 34 -9.50 1.76 13.79
CA LEU A 34 -8.99 2.06 12.46
C LEU A 34 -10.15 2.20 11.46
N VAL A 35 -11.16 1.33 11.51
CA VAL A 35 -12.35 1.45 10.64
C VAL A 35 -13.08 2.77 10.91
N ALA A 36 -13.24 3.16 12.18
CA ALA A 36 -13.86 4.43 12.54
C ALA A 36 -13.03 5.63 12.07
N ALA A 37 -11.70 5.57 12.19
CA ALA A 37 -10.80 6.60 11.68
C ALA A 37 -10.86 6.74 10.15
N LEU A 38 -10.87 5.61 9.43
CA LEU A 38 -11.00 5.57 7.97
C LEU A 38 -12.30 6.23 7.49
N ARG A 39 -13.43 5.88 8.12
CA ARG A 39 -14.74 6.48 7.79
C ARG A 39 -14.86 7.96 8.14
N ARG A 40 -13.98 8.49 8.99
CA ARG A 40 -13.94 9.93 9.31
C ARG A 40 -13.13 10.72 8.27
N GLU A 41 -12.05 10.14 7.74
CA GLU A 41 -11.13 10.83 6.85
C GLU A 41 -11.46 10.67 5.35
N PHE A 42 -12.23 9.64 4.98
CA PHE A 42 -12.49 9.26 3.59
C PHE A 42 -13.97 8.99 3.31
N THR A 43 -14.42 9.23 2.07
CA THR A 43 -15.73 8.77 1.59
C THR A 43 -15.73 7.27 1.32
N ASP A 44 -16.92 6.66 1.20
CA ASP A 44 -17.05 5.24 0.86
C ASP A 44 -16.37 4.91 -0.48
N GLU A 45 -16.48 5.78 -1.49
CA GLU A 45 -15.80 5.61 -2.80
C GLU A 45 -14.27 5.63 -2.65
N GLN A 46 -13.75 6.59 -1.87
CA GLN A 46 -12.31 6.68 -1.61
C GLN A 46 -11.79 5.48 -0.83
N LEU A 47 -12.58 4.93 0.09
CA LEU A 47 -12.21 3.72 0.82
C LEU A 47 -12.15 2.48 -0.09
N VAL A 48 -13.08 2.37 -1.05
CA VAL A 48 -13.03 1.32 -2.08
C VAL A 48 -11.78 1.49 -2.94
N GLU A 49 -11.51 2.69 -3.45
CA GLU A 49 -10.34 2.99 -4.26
C GLU A 49 -9.04 2.67 -3.51
N LEU A 50 -8.89 3.18 -2.28
CA LEU A 50 -7.72 2.97 -1.44
C LEU A 50 -7.46 1.48 -1.15
N THR A 51 -8.53 0.72 -0.89
CA THR A 51 -8.43 -0.73 -0.66
C THR A 51 -7.95 -1.45 -1.92
N LEU A 52 -8.54 -1.13 -3.08
CA LEU A 52 -8.18 -1.74 -4.36
C LEU A 52 -6.74 -1.40 -4.77
N ASP A 53 -6.30 -0.17 -4.53
CA ASP A 53 -4.92 0.25 -4.80
C ASP A 53 -3.93 -0.57 -3.98
N VAL A 54 -4.16 -0.72 -2.67
CA VAL A 54 -3.29 -1.55 -1.83
C VAL A 54 -3.33 -3.01 -2.27
N MET A 55 -4.52 -3.54 -2.61
CA MET A 55 -4.66 -4.92 -3.10
C MET A 55 -3.94 -5.16 -4.42
N LYS A 56 -3.91 -4.18 -5.33
CA LYS A 56 -3.14 -4.26 -6.57
C LYS A 56 -1.66 -4.50 -6.28
N TRP A 57 -1.11 -3.85 -5.27
CA TRP A 57 0.28 -4.03 -4.85
C TRP A 57 0.58 -5.38 -4.20
N ASN A 58 -0.43 -6.10 -3.70
CA ASN A 58 -0.24 -7.48 -3.23
C ASN A 58 0.17 -8.45 -4.36
N ALA A 59 0.03 -8.07 -5.64
CA ALA A 59 0.49 -8.86 -6.77
C ALA A 59 1.99 -9.19 -6.71
N GLN A 60 2.80 -8.36 -6.03
CA GLN A 60 4.23 -8.62 -5.80
C GLN A 60 4.52 -9.97 -5.13
N LYS A 61 3.55 -10.52 -4.39
CA LYS A 61 3.69 -11.81 -3.71
C LYS A 61 3.92 -12.96 -4.70
N VAL A 62 3.36 -12.88 -5.90
CA VAL A 62 3.52 -13.90 -6.95
C VAL A 62 4.96 -13.96 -7.47
N PRO A 63 5.56 -12.89 -8.02
CA PRO A 63 6.94 -12.94 -8.51
C PRO A 63 7.93 -13.23 -7.38
N VAL A 64 7.73 -12.71 -6.16
CA VAL A 64 8.60 -13.03 -5.02
C VAL A 64 8.54 -14.52 -4.65
N ALA A 65 7.36 -15.12 -4.60
CA ALA A 65 7.21 -16.55 -4.29
C ALA A 65 7.82 -17.45 -5.37
N LEU A 66 7.82 -17.00 -6.63
CA LEU A 66 8.40 -17.71 -7.76
C LEU A 66 9.89 -17.40 -7.97
N GLY A 67 10.46 -16.45 -7.22
CA GLY A 67 11.83 -15.97 -7.42
C GLY A 67 12.06 -15.30 -8.77
N THR A 68 11.01 -14.73 -9.36
CA THR A 68 11.05 -14.02 -10.66
C THR A 68 10.98 -12.50 -10.49
N ASP A 69 10.96 -12.00 -9.26
CA ASP A 69 11.06 -10.58 -8.97
C ASP A 69 12.45 -10.04 -9.37
N VAL A 70 12.49 -8.75 -9.72
CA VAL A 70 13.75 -8.08 -10.06
C VAL A 70 14.43 -7.68 -8.76
N TRP A 71 15.52 -8.39 -8.41
CA TRP A 71 16.31 -8.08 -7.22
C TRP A 71 16.92 -6.67 -7.30
N LEU A 72 16.86 -5.92 -6.18
CA LEU A 72 17.50 -4.61 -6.03
C LEU A 72 19.00 -4.73 -6.33
N ARG A 73 19.48 -4.05 -7.37
CA ARG A 73 20.90 -4.00 -7.71
C ARG A 73 21.54 -2.76 -7.06
N PRO A 74 22.63 -2.91 -6.28
CA PRO A 74 23.29 -1.77 -5.65
C PRO A 74 23.68 -0.70 -6.69
N GLY A 75 23.23 0.54 -6.48
CA GLY A 75 23.51 1.66 -7.37
C GLY A 75 22.58 1.80 -8.58
N GLU A 76 21.60 0.90 -8.75
CA GLU A 76 20.57 1.00 -9.79
C GLU A 76 19.20 1.35 -9.17
N LEU A 77 18.44 2.20 -9.86
CA LEU A 77 17.03 2.40 -9.55
C LEU A 77 16.21 1.32 -10.27
N THR A 78 15.30 0.67 -9.56
CA THR A 78 14.27 -0.15 -10.20
C THR A 78 13.21 0.80 -10.74
N ASP A 79 13.21 1.02 -12.06
CA ASP A 79 12.18 1.83 -12.70
C ASP A 79 10.81 1.18 -12.50
N LEU A 80 9.95 1.88 -11.75
CA LEU A 80 8.57 1.51 -11.53
C LEU A 80 7.69 2.42 -12.39
N VAL A 81 7.28 1.92 -13.55
CA VAL A 81 6.51 2.68 -14.55
C VAL A 81 5.14 2.03 -14.73
N PHE A 82 4.11 2.86 -14.66
CA PHE A 82 2.73 2.48 -14.95
C PHE A 82 2.25 3.19 -16.20
N ASP A 83 1.48 2.50 -17.03
CA ASP A 83 0.70 3.15 -18.08
C ASP A 83 -0.54 3.86 -17.49
N GLU A 84 -1.27 4.57 -18.35
CA GLU A 84 -2.50 5.27 -17.98
C GLU A 84 -3.62 4.33 -17.51
N GLN A 85 -3.53 3.04 -17.81
CA GLN A 85 -4.46 2.00 -17.38
C GLN A 85 -4.01 1.32 -16.07
N GLY A 86 -2.86 1.74 -15.53
CA GLY A 86 -2.29 1.20 -14.31
C GLY A 86 -1.59 -0.14 -14.48
N ASN A 87 -1.32 -0.60 -15.71
CA ASN A 87 -0.49 -1.79 -15.91
C ASN A 87 0.98 -1.44 -15.65
N TRP A 88 1.71 -2.38 -15.05
CA TRP A 88 3.17 -2.29 -14.99
C TRP A 88 3.74 -2.59 -16.38
N VAL A 89 4.55 -1.68 -16.92
CA VAL A 89 5.05 -1.75 -18.32
C VAL A 89 6.55 -2.02 -18.42
N ARG A 90 7.16 -2.59 -17.38
CA ARG A 90 8.58 -2.99 -17.39
C ARG A 90 8.76 -4.48 -17.18
#